data_AF-A0A526XST1-F1
#
_entry.id   AF-A0A526XST1-F1
#
_cell.length_a   1.000
_cell.length_b   1.000
_cell.length_c   1.000
_cell.angle_alpha   90.00
_cell.angle_beta   90.00
_cell.angle_gamma   90.00
#
_symmetry.space_group_name_H-M   'P 1'
#
loop_
_entity.id
_entity.type
_entity.pdbx_description
1 polymer ?
#
loop_
_entity_poly.entity_id
_entity_poly.type
_entity_poly.pdbx_seq_one_letter_code
_entity_poly.pdbx_strand_id
1 'polypeptide(L)'
;MRTVDGFLSFPSIFLLLALAAALKPSPAMVTVIVAVTSWMEVARIVEAEVRSLREREFVLAGRMLGLSGAHIMFREILPNAMGPIIVAATLTVAHAILLEAYIS
;
A
#
# COMPACT_ATOMS: atom_id res chain seq x y z
N MET A 1 -11.17 -6.02 0.49
CA MET A 1 -11.15 -4.74 1.21
C MET A 1 -11.74 -4.80 2.63
N ARG A 2 -12.85 -5.50 2.94
CA ARG A 2 -13.50 -5.44 4.27
C ARG A 2 -12.60 -5.51 5.52
N THR A 3 -11.59 -6.39 5.53
CA THR A 3 -10.62 -6.47 6.63
C THR A 3 -9.71 -5.25 6.69
N VAL A 4 -9.15 -4.86 5.54
CA VAL A 4 -8.32 -3.65 5.36
C VAL A 4 -9.09 -2.38 5.76
N ASP A 5 -10.36 -2.26 5.36
CA ASP A 5 -11.23 -1.13 5.70
C ASP A 5 -11.49 -1.05 7.21
N GLY A 6 -11.64 -2.21 7.87
CA GLY A 6 -11.77 -2.28 9.33
C GLY A 6 -10.53 -1.79 10.06
N PHE A 7 -9.33 -2.15 9.60
CA PHE A 7 -8.08 -1.65 10.18
C PHE A 7 -7.82 -0.16 9.88
N LEU A 8 -8.16 0.33 8.67
CA LEU A 8 -8.07 1.75 8.33
C LEU A 8 -9.04 2.63 9.14
N SER A 9 -10.10 2.06 9.68
CA SER A 9 -11.02 2.76 10.58
C SER A 9 -10.37 3.07 11.94
N PHE A 10 -9.27 2.40 12.29
CA PHE A 10 -8.52 2.63 13.51
C PHE A 10 -7.42 3.68 13.27
N PRO A 11 -7.43 4.84 13.95
CA PRO A 11 -6.44 5.87 13.69
C PRO A 11 -5.04 5.44 14.16
N SER A 12 -4.10 5.34 13.22
CA SER A 12 -2.72 4.86 13.46
C SER A 12 -1.96 5.70 14.49
N ILE A 13 -2.29 6.99 14.62
CA ILE A 13 -1.69 7.89 15.60
C ILE A 13 -1.96 7.46 17.05
N PHE A 14 -3.13 6.90 17.35
CA PHE A 14 -3.41 6.38 18.70
C PHE A 14 -2.56 5.15 19.01
N LEU A 15 -2.30 4.29 18.02
CA LEU A 15 -1.41 3.15 18.16
C LEU A 15 0.02 3.61 18.46
N LEU A 16 0.50 4.61 17.72
CA LEU A 16 1.83 5.21 17.90
C LEU A 16 1.99 5.85 19.29
N LEU A 17 1.01 6.65 19.72
CA LEU A 17 1.02 7.29 21.03
C LEU A 17 0.96 6.28 22.18
N ALA A 18 0.10 5.26 22.08
CA ALA A 18 0.01 4.20 23.08
C ALA A 18 1.34 3.44 23.21
N LEU A 19 2.01 3.16 22.09
CA LEU A 19 3.31 2.49 22.12
C LEU A 19 4.43 3.39 22.63
N ALA A 20 4.45 4.67 22.27
CA ALA A 20 5.41 5.65 22.79
C ALA A 20 5.25 5.89 24.30
N ALA A 21 4.05 5.72 24.84
CA ALA A 21 3.80 5.77 26.28
C ALA A 21 4.24 4.49 27.01
N ALA A 22 4.16 3.33 26.35
CA ALA A 22 4.51 2.04 26.94
C ALA A 22 5.99 1.66 26.75
N LEU A 23 6.65 2.16 25.70
CA LEU A 23 8.02 1.84 25.29
C LEU A 23 8.79 3.13 25.03
N LYS A 24 10.13 3.13 25.19
CA LYS A 24 10.95 4.27 24.78
C LYS A 24 10.84 4.47 23.26
N PRO A 25 10.48 5.67 22.78
CA PRO A 25 10.48 5.99 21.36
C PRO A 25 11.86 5.71 20.74
N SER A 26 11.86 5.04 19.59
CA SER A 26 13.05 4.89 18.76
C SER A 26 12.65 4.95 17.28
N PRO A 27 13.51 5.48 16.39
CA PRO A 27 13.21 5.53 14.96
C PRO A 27 12.88 4.16 14.36
N ALA A 28 13.52 3.10 14.87
CA ALA A 28 13.25 1.72 14.48
C ALA A 28 11.82 1.29 14.85
N MET A 29 11.37 1.59 16.08
CA MET A 29 10.02 1.27 16.54
C MET A 29 8.95 1.99 15.71
N VAL A 30 9.12 3.29 15.46
CA VAL A 30 8.19 4.09 14.64
C VAL A 30 8.14 3.53 13.21
N THR A 31 9.29 3.21 12.62
CA THR A 31 9.37 2.63 11.27
C THR A 31 8.59 1.32 11.16
N VAL A 32 8.74 0.41 12.13
CA VAL A 32 8.03 -0.88 12.14
C VAL A 32 6.51 -0.68 12.24
N ILE A 33 6.06 0.20 13.13
CA ILE A 33 4.63 0.48 13.28
C ILE A 33 4.06 1.08 12.01
N VAL A 34 4.75 2.07 11.43
CA VAL A 34 4.31 2.68 10.18
C VAL A 34 4.27 1.64 9.06
N ALA A 35 5.28 0.79 8.91
CA ALA A 35 5.28 -0.26 7.90
C ALA A 35 4.09 -1.25 8.04
N VAL A 36 3.76 -1.66 9.27
CA VAL A 36 2.64 -2.58 9.54
C VAL A 36 1.28 -1.92 9.36
N THR A 37 1.20 -0.58 9.42
CA THR A 37 -0.06 0.16 9.27
C THR A 37 -0.25 0.75 7.87
N SER A 38 0.83 1.05 7.15
CA SER A 38 0.77 1.80 5.89
C SER A 38 0.49 0.96 4.64
N TRP A 39 0.73 -0.36 4.70
CA TRP A 39 0.50 -1.26 3.56
C TRP A 39 -0.96 -1.24 3.08
N MET A 40 -1.90 -0.87 3.96
CA MET A 40 -3.33 -0.84 3.69
C MET A 40 -3.72 0.19 2.63
N GLU A 41 -3.14 1.39 2.71
CA GLU A 41 -3.40 2.45 1.73
C GLU A 41 -2.84 2.08 0.36
N VAL A 42 -1.61 1.57 0.34
CA VAL A 42 -0.96 1.08 -0.88
C VAL A 42 -1.77 -0.08 -1.48
N ALA A 43 -2.26 -1.02 -0.68
CA ALA A 43 -3.09 -2.13 -1.14
C ALA A 43 -4.40 -1.67 -1.79
N ARG A 44 -5.05 -0.62 -1.26
CA ARG A 44 -6.26 -0.03 -1.87
C ARG A 44 -5.96 0.56 -3.25
N ILE A 45 -4.84 1.26 -3.38
CA ILE A 45 -4.40 1.85 -4.65
C ILE A 45 -4.12 0.74 -5.66
N VAL A 46 -3.36 -0.29 -5.26
CA VAL A 46 -3.07 -1.45 -6.10
C VAL A 46 -4.35 -2.14 -6.57
N GLU A 47 -5.32 -2.38 -5.67
CA GLU A 47 -6.59 -3.01 -6.06
C GLU A 47 -7.36 -2.17 -7.09
N ALA A 48 -7.40 -0.85 -6.92
CA ALA A 48 -8.04 0.06 -7.85
C ALA A 48 -7.37 0.03 -9.23
N GLU A 49 -6.05 0.11 -9.27
CA GLU A 49 -5.25 0.02 -10.51
C GLU A 49 -5.44 -1.33 -11.20
N VAL A 50 -5.34 -2.43 -10.46
CA VAL A 50 -5.56 -3.77 -11.01
C VAL A 50 -6.96 -3.90 -11.59
N ARG A 51 -8.00 -3.40 -10.91
CA ARG A 51 -9.38 -3.44 -11.42
C ARG A 51 -9.52 -2.64 -12.72
N SER A 52 -8.96 -1.43 -12.75
CA SER A 52 -8.95 -0.55 -13.93
C SER A 52 -8.21 -1.18 -15.12
N LEU A 53 -7.00 -1.70 -14.89
CA LEU A 53 -6.17 -2.29 -15.93
C LEU A 53 -6.75 -3.61 -16.46
N ARG A 54 -7.42 -4.40 -15.60
CA ARG A 54 -8.04 -5.67 -16.00
C ARG A 54 -9.13 -5.52 -17.07
N GLU A 55 -9.73 -4.33 -17.17
CA GLU A 55 -10.81 -4.02 -18.13
C GLU A 55 -10.27 -3.35 -19.41
N ARG A 56 -8.96 -3.12 -19.53
CA ARG A 56 -8.34 -2.52 -20.71
C ARG A 56 -8.24 -3.51 -21.89
N GLU A 57 -8.24 -2.95 -23.09
CA GLU A 57 -8.20 -3.71 -24.35
C GLU A 57 -6.99 -4.63 -24.48
N PHE A 58 -5.80 -4.23 -24.01
CA PHE A 58 -4.60 -5.07 -24.08
C PHE A 58 -4.74 -6.35 -23.24
N VAL A 59 -5.37 -6.27 -22.06
CA VAL A 59 -5.65 -7.44 -21.22
C VAL A 59 -6.69 -8.36 -21.89
N LEU A 60 -7.72 -7.77 -22.51
CA LEU A 60 -8.72 -8.55 -23.24
C LEU A 60 -8.09 -9.27 -24.45
N ALA A 61 -7.24 -8.59 -25.20
CA ALA A 61 -6.48 -9.19 -26.29
C ALA A 61 -5.56 -10.33 -25.81
N GLY A 62 -4.84 -10.14 -24.70
CA GLY A 62 -4.02 -11.18 -24.09
C GLY A 62 -4.83 -12.42 -23.69
N ARG A 63 -6.04 -12.23 -23.16
CA ARG A 63 -6.97 -13.34 -22.87
C ARG A 63 -7.46 -14.04 -24.13
N MET A 64 -7.78 -13.32 -25.20
CA MET A 64 -8.20 -13.90 -26.48
C MET A 64 -7.09 -14.74 -27.12
N LEU A 65 -5.83 -14.37 -26.88
CA LEU A 65 -4.65 -15.13 -27.30
C LEU A 65 -4.34 -16.34 -26.40
N GLY A 66 -5.12 -16.57 -25.33
CA GLY A 66 -4.93 -17.69 -24.42
C GLY A 66 -3.77 -17.53 -23.44
N LEU A 67 -3.31 -16.30 -23.18
CA LEU A 67 -2.26 -16.05 -22.18
C LEU A 67 -2.73 -16.42 -20.77
N SER A 68 -1.81 -17.01 -19.99
CA SER A 68 -2.12 -17.40 -18.61
C SER A 68 -2.37 -16.18 -17.72
N GLY A 69 -3.19 -16.34 -16.68
CA GLY A 69 -3.45 -15.26 -15.73
C GLY A 69 -2.19 -14.72 -15.05
N ALA A 70 -1.19 -15.59 -14.83
CA ALA A 70 0.11 -15.18 -14.30
C ALA A 70 0.89 -14.31 -15.30
N HIS A 71 0.85 -14.64 -16.59
CA HIS A 71 1.47 -13.82 -17.63
C HIS A 71 0.86 -12.41 -17.65
N ILE A 72 -0.47 -12.34 -17.74
CA ILE A 72 -1.21 -11.07 -17.75
C ILE A 72 -0.91 -10.27 -16.47
N MET A 73 -0.92 -10.92 -15.30
CA MET A 73 -0.64 -10.25 -14.03
C MET A 73 0.76 -9.64 -13.99
N PHE A 74 1.81 -10.42 -14.27
CA PHE A 74 3.20 -10.00 -14.03
C PHE A 74 3.83 -9.26 -15.21
N ARG A 75 3.37 -9.47 -16.44
CA ARG A 75 3.92 -8.81 -17.64
C ARG A 75 3.07 -7.67 -18.17
N GLU A 76 1.78 -7.65 -17.87
CA GLU A 76 0.89 -6.61 -18.38
C GLU A 76 0.40 -5.70 -17.25
N ILE A 77 -0.29 -6.25 -16.24
CA ILE A 77 -0.92 -5.43 -15.20
C ILE A 77 0.11 -4.80 -14.26
N LEU A 78 1.00 -5.60 -13.66
CA LEU A 78 1.95 -5.12 -12.65
C LEU A 78 2.85 -4.01 -13.19
N PRO A 79 3.51 -4.12 -14.37
CA PRO A 79 4.33 -3.05 -14.90
C PRO A 79 3.56 -1.75 -15.16
N ASN A 80 2.30 -1.84 -15.58
CA ASN A 80 1.46 -0.65 -15.81
C ASN A 80 0.97 0.00 -14.51
N ALA A 81 0.83 -0.79 -13.43
CA ALA A 81 0.45 -0.27 -12.11
C ALA A 81 1.64 0.32 -11.32
N MET A 82 2.90 0.11 -11.76
CA MET A 82 4.09 0.54 -11.01
C MET A 82 4.16 2.04 -10.76
N GLY A 83 3.72 2.87 -11.71
CA GLY A 83 3.75 4.33 -11.58
C GLY A 83 2.97 4.82 -10.34
N PRO A 84 1.65 4.55 -10.27
CA PRO A 84 0.84 4.85 -9.10
C PRO A 84 1.37 4.23 -7.80
N ILE A 85 1.86 2.99 -7.84
CA ILE A 85 2.41 2.31 -6.66
C ILE A 85 3.64 3.04 -6.11
N ILE A 86 4.56 3.45 -6.98
CA ILE A 86 5.79 4.17 -6.59
C ILE A 86 5.42 5.52 -5.96
N VAL A 87 4.49 6.25 -6.57
CA VAL A 87 4.01 7.53 -6.01
C VAL A 87 3.37 7.35 -4.64
N ALA A 88 2.53 6.33 -4.47
CA ALA A 88 1.93 6.02 -3.18
C ALA A 88 2.98 5.66 -2.12
N ALA A 89 3.99 4.87 -2.50
CA ALA A 89 5.07 4.47 -1.62
C ALA A 89 5.93 5.67 -1.18
N THR A 90 6.23 6.61 -2.08
CA THR A 90 7.02 7.80 -1.73
C THR A 90 6.26 8.72 -0.77
N LEU A 91 4.95 8.92 -0.98
CA LEU A 91 4.10 9.67 -0.06
C LEU A 91 4.02 9.01 1.32
N THR A 92 3.95 7.68 1.35
CA THR A 92 3.97 6.90 2.60
C THR A 92 5.27 7.10 3.39
N VAL A 93 6.41 7.12 2.70
CA VAL A 93 7.71 7.38 3.33
C VAL A 93 7.77 8.81 3.89
N ALA A 94 7.31 9.81 3.13
CA ALA A 94 7.25 11.18 3.63
C ALA A 94 6.37 11.31 4.88
N HIS A 95 5.22 10.64 4.90
CA HIS A 95 4.35 10.57 6.07
C HIS A 95 5.06 9.92 7.26
N ALA A 96 5.77 8.81 7.05
CA ALA A 96 6.51 8.10 8.09
C ALA A 96 7.55 9.01 8.79
N ILE A 97 8.27 9.80 8.00
CA ILE A 97 9.27 10.77 8.50
C ILE A 97 8.59 11.84 9.36
N LEU A 98 7.45 12.37 8.92
CA LEU A 98 6.70 13.38 9.68
C LEU A 98 6.18 12.83 11.01
N LEU A 99 5.72 11.57 11.04
CA LEU A 99 5.25 10.93 12.27
C LEU A 99 6.38 10.70 13.27
N GLU A 100 7.55 10.28 12.78
CA GLU A 100 8.74 10.13 13.64
C GLU A 100 9.15 11.48 14.24
N ALA A 101 9.21 12.54 13.42
CA ALA A 101 9.53 13.89 13.87
C ALA A 101 8.51 14.49 14.86
N TYR A 102 7.27 14.00 14.86
CA TYR A 102 6.23 14.46 15.81
C TYR A 102 6.35 13.77 17.19
N ILE A 103 6.93 12.56 17.24
CA ILE A 103 6.99 11.73 18.44
C ILE A 103 8.34 11.85 19.16
N SER A 104 9.43 12.10 18.44
CA SER A 104 10.78 12.36 18.97
C SER A 104 10.88 13.75 19.62
#